data_AF-A0A9Q4KTK7-F1
#
_entry.id   AF-A0A9Q4KTK7-F1
#
_cell.length_a   1.000
_cell.length_b   1.000
_cell.length_c   1.000
_cell.angle_alpha   90.00
_cell.angle_beta   90.00
_cell.angle_gamma   90.00
#
_symmetry.space_group_name_H-M   'P 1'
#
loop_
_entity.id
_entity.type
_entity.pdbx_description
1 polymer ?
#
loop_
_entity_poly.entity_id
_entity_poly.type
_entity_poly.pdbx_seq_one_letter_code
_entity_poly.pdbx_strand_id
1 'polypeptide(L)'
;MNFKNHLNIILSLTLLFPNLSLAEILADTNVPKSNQPTILKTPNNAIQVDIVKPNNKGVSINEYSKFNTTDKGTILNNSRNGADTITGGYIHANPRLSEGSAKLIVNKINSDKKSSLKGNIEIAGDKADLMIANPSGIDIDGVHFINS
;
A
#
# COMPACT_ATOMS: atom_id res chain seq x y z
N MET A 1 10.84 -63.04 15.97
CA MET A 1 9.84 -62.17 15.29
C MET A 1 10.60 -61.01 14.66
N ASN A 2 10.54 -60.89 13.33
CA ASN A 2 11.37 -60.02 12.48
C ASN A 2 10.98 -58.53 12.60
N PHE A 3 11.94 -57.65 12.91
CA PHE A 3 11.83 -56.19 12.71
C PHE A 3 12.33 -55.85 11.30
N LYS A 4 11.47 -56.06 10.30
CA LYS A 4 11.66 -55.53 8.94
C LYS A 4 10.93 -54.18 8.84
N ASN A 5 11.60 -53.20 8.22
CA ASN A 5 11.10 -51.94 7.64
C ASN A 5 11.36 -50.66 8.44
N HIS A 6 12.61 -50.19 8.44
CA HIS A 6 12.92 -48.76 8.57
C HIS A 6 13.29 -48.23 7.18
N LEU A 7 12.27 -47.95 6.37
CA LEU A 7 12.44 -47.35 5.05
C LEU A 7 11.51 -46.15 4.92
N ASN A 8 12.12 -44.96 4.82
CA ASN A 8 11.59 -43.70 4.30
C ASN A 8 10.57 -42.93 5.14
N ILE A 9 11.06 -42.16 6.12
CA ILE A 9 10.38 -40.94 6.62
C ILE A 9 11.37 -39.78 6.58
N ILE A 10 11.84 -39.40 5.39
CA ILE A 10 12.50 -38.10 5.16
C ILE A 10 12.05 -37.62 3.78
N LEU A 11 10.76 -37.32 3.57
CA LEU A 11 10.35 -36.61 2.34
C LEU A 11 8.98 -35.92 2.40
N SER A 12 8.50 -35.52 3.58
CA SER A 12 7.17 -34.89 3.72
C SER A 12 7.12 -33.72 4.70
N LEU A 13 8.24 -33.03 4.93
CA LEU A 13 8.31 -31.89 5.84
C LEU A 13 8.85 -30.62 5.17
N THR A 14 8.42 -30.33 3.94
CA THR A 14 8.78 -29.08 3.22
C THR A 14 7.58 -28.22 2.81
N LEU A 15 6.34 -28.57 3.19
CA LEU A 15 5.12 -27.85 2.76
C LEU A 15 4.50 -26.90 3.79
N LEU A 16 5.22 -26.52 4.87
CA LEU A 16 4.71 -25.54 5.85
C LEU A 16 5.66 -24.35 6.03
N PHE A 17 6.31 -23.88 4.97
CA PHE A 17 6.78 -22.49 5.00
C PHE A 17 5.56 -21.61 4.71
N PRO A 18 4.99 -20.90 5.70
CA PRO A 18 4.07 -19.82 5.36
C PRO A 18 4.83 -18.89 4.42
N ASN A 19 4.20 -18.54 3.29
CA ASN A 19 4.73 -17.49 2.43
C ASN A 19 4.86 -16.23 3.29
N LEU A 20 6.08 -15.94 3.74
CA LEU A 20 6.38 -14.74 4.52
C LEU A 20 6.22 -13.57 3.55
N SER A 21 5.00 -13.04 3.44
CA SER A 21 4.73 -11.85 2.66
C SER A 21 5.30 -10.66 3.44
N LEU A 22 6.42 -10.13 2.95
CA LEU A 22 6.92 -8.85 3.41
C LEU A 22 5.90 -7.78 3.06
N ALA A 23 5.66 -6.84 3.97
CA ALA A 23 4.84 -5.68 3.68
C ALA A 23 5.47 -4.88 2.52
N GLU A 24 4.68 -4.56 1.50
CA GLU A 24 5.16 -3.84 0.31
C GLU A 24 5.10 -2.33 0.47
N ILE A 25 4.19 -1.83 1.31
CA ILE A 25 4.10 -0.42 1.70
C ILE A 25 4.17 -0.32 3.22
N LEU A 26 5.06 0.53 3.72
CA LEU A 26 5.32 0.78 5.13
C LEU A 26 5.42 2.28 5.38
N ALA A 27 4.58 2.79 6.28
CA ALA A 27 4.71 4.16 6.79
C ALA A 27 6.09 4.34 7.46
N ASP A 28 6.67 5.53 7.36
CA ASP A 28 7.89 5.87 8.09
C ASP A 28 7.55 6.17 9.56
N THR A 29 7.96 5.30 10.47
CA THR A 29 7.66 5.48 11.88
C THR A 29 8.53 6.55 12.55
N ASN A 30 9.58 7.04 11.89
CA ASN A 30 10.52 8.04 12.42
C ASN A 30 10.09 9.49 12.16
N VAL A 31 9.05 9.72 11.36
CA VAL A 31 8.51 11.07 11.09
C VAL A 31 7.36 11.41 12.04
N PRO A 32 6.90 12.68 12.12
CA PRO A 32 5.71 13.02 12.91
C PRO A 32 4.48 12.19 12.52
N LYS A 33 3.64 11.82 13.50
CA LYS A 33 2.42 11.03 13.27
C LYS A 33 1.45 11.67 12.27
N SER A 34 1.51 12.99 12.10
CA SER A 34 0.74 13.73 11.09
C SER A 34 1.11 13.39 9.65
N ASN A 35 2.28 12.76 9.41
CA ASN A 35 2.76 12.36 8.09
C ASN A 35 2.76 10.83 7.91
N GLN A 36 2.29 10.07 8.91
CA GLN A 36 2.23 8.62 8.88
C GLN A 36 0.85 8.15 8.39
N PRO A 37 0.70 7.67 7.14
CA PRO A 37 -0.56 7.12 6.67
C PRO A 37 -0.89 5.80 7.38
N THR A 38 -2.16 5.40 7.36
CA THR A 38 -2.55 4.04 7.79
C THR A 38 -2.58 3.11 6.59
N ILE A 39 -1.94 1.95 6.72
CA ILE A 39 -1.88 0.92 5.68
C ILE A 39 -2.83 -0.21 6.05
N LEU A 40 -3.75 -0.52 5.14
CA LEU A 40 -4.79 -1.53 5.27
C LEU A 40 -4.77 -2.45 4.05
N LYS A 41 -5.59 -3.51 4.11
CA LYS A 41 -5.91 -4.34 2.94
C LYS A 41 -7.38 -4.16 2.59
N THR A 42 -7.65 -4.09 1.30
CA THR A 42 -9.02 -4.13 0.77
C THR A 42 -9.54 -5.55 0.65
N PRO A 43 -10.86 -5.76 0.45
CA PRO A 43 -11.43 -7.07 0.16
C PRO A 43 -10.78 -7.77 -1.05
N ASN A 44 -10.36 -7.03 -2.07
CA ASN A 44 -9.72 -7.57 -3.28
C ASN A 44 -8.20 -7.79 -3.13
N ASN A 45 -7.65 -7.67 -1.91
CA ASN A 45 -6.23 -7.77 -1.58
C ASN A 45 -5.34 -6.66 -2.15
N ALA A 46 -5.91 -5.59 -2.72
CA ALA A 46 -5.16 -4.35 -2.96
C ALA A 46 -4.75 -3.73 -1.62
N ILE A 47 -3.61 -3.04 -1.60
CA ILE A 47 -3.19 -2.27 -0.42
C ILE A 47 -3.98 -0.96 -0.39
N GLN A 48 -4.62 -0.64 0.72
CA GLN A 48 -5.25 0.66 0.94
C GLN A 48 -4.35 1.52 1.82
N VAL A 49 -4.16 2.77 1.41
CA VAL A 49 -3.46 3.82 2.13
C VAL A 49 -4.49 4.87 2.50
N ASP A 50 -4.85 4.92 3.78
CA ASP A 50 -5.59 6.07 4.31
C ASP A 50 -4.62 7.23 4.46
N ILE A 51 -4.66 8.14 3.49
CA ILE A 51 -3.80 9.32 3.46
C ILE A 51 -4.00 10.18 4.70
N VAL A 52 -2.97 10.93 5.08
CA VAL A 52 -3.04 11.85 6.20
C VAL A 52 -3.89 13.07 5.89
N LYS A 53 -4.35 13.75 6.93
CA LYS A 53 -5.14 14.99 6.83
C LYS A 53 -4.40 16.02 5.96
N PRO A 54 -5.05 16.59 4.92
CA PRO A 54 -4.45 17.65 4.12
C PRO A 54 -4.20 18.91 4.95
N ASN A 55 -3.17 19.67 4.59
CA ASN A 55 -2.93 21.00 5.16
C ASN A 55 -3.94 22.04 4.61
N ASN A 56 -3.80 23.29 5.04
CA ASN A 56 -4.65 24.41 4.62
C ASN A 56 -4.58 24.76 3.11
N LYS A 57 -3.65 24.16 2.36
CA LYS A 57 -3.56 24.27 0.89
C LYS A 57 -4.09 23.02 0.18
N GLY A 58 -4.67 22.07 0.91
CA GLY A 58 -5.16 20.81 0.35
C GLY A 58 -4.07 19.80 0.04
N VAL A 59 -2.86 19.93 0.61
CA VAL A 59 -1.76 18.98 0.37
C VAL A 59 -1.70 17.95 1.50
N SER A 60 -1.80 16.67 1.15
CA SER A 60 -1.57 15.55 2.06
C SER A 60 -0.15 15.00 1.85
N ILE A 61 0.70 15.05 2.87
CA ILE A 61 2.09 14.57 2.80
C ILE A 61 2.22 13.28 3.59
N ASN A 62 2.42 12.18 2.87
CA ASN A 62 2.49 10.82 3.39
C ASN A 62 3.92 10.32 3.26
N GLU A 63 4.54 9.91 4.36
CA GLU A 63 5.94 9.49 4.38
C GLU A 63 6.08 7.99 4.66
N TYR A 64 6.97 7.35 3.90
CA TYR A 64 7.14 5.90 3.86
C TYR A 64 8.60 5.50 4.03
N SER A 65 8.83 4.41 4.77
CA SER A 65 10.14 3.72 4.79
C SER A 65 10.27 2.73 3.63
N LYS A 66 9.14 2.32 3.04
CA LYS A 66 9.04 1.48 1.84
C LYS A 66 7.72 1.78 1.12
N PHE A 67 7.78 1.96 -0.20
CA PHE A 67 6.58 2.10 -1.04
C PHE A 67 6.79 1.32 -2.33
N ASN A 68 6.42 0.04 -2.28
CA ASN A 68 6.32 -0.83 -3.45
C ASN A 68 4.84 -1.17 -3.65
N THR A 69 4.34 -0.95 -4.86
CA THR A 69 3.00 -1.42 -5.21
C THR A 69 3.09 -2.79 -5.88
N THR A 70 1.97 -3.48 -6.00
CA THR A 70 1.92 -4.84 -6.57
C THR A 70 0.88 -4.92 -7.66
N ASP A 71 0.85 -6.02 -8.40
CA ASP A 71 -0.18 -6.25 -9.44
C ASP A 71 -1.60 -6.33 -8.85
N LYS A 72 -1.75 -6.50 -7.53
CA LYS A 72 -3.05 -6.38 -6.83
C LYS A 72 -3.51 -4.93 -6.68
N GLY A 73 -2.64 -3.98 -7.00
CA GLY A 73 -2.91 -2.54 -6.97
C GLY A 73 -2.81 -1.92 -5.57
N THR A 74 -2.95 -0.60 -5.56
CA THR A 74 -2.87 0.26 -4.37
C THR A 74 -3.91 1.35 -4.48
N ILE A 75 -4.59 1.62 -3.37
CA ILE A 75 -5.59 2.67 -3.26
C ILE A 75 -5.11 3.74 -2.31
N LEU A 76 -5.14 5.00 -2.74
CA LEU A 76 -4.97 6.18 -1.92
C LEU A 76 -6.37 6.66 -1.53
N ASN A 77 -6.79 6.40 -0.29
CA ASN A 77 -8.13 6.70 0.18
C ASN A 77 -8.29 8.20 0.48
N ASN A 78 -8.71 8.95 -0.53
CA ASN A 78 -9.08 10.37 -0.46
C ASN A 78 -10.61 10.56 -0.27
N SER A 79 -11.33 9.51 0.14
CA SER A 79 -12.78 9.57 0.26
C SER A 79 -13.23 10.00 1.65
N ARG A 80 -14.16 10.95 1.70
CA ARG A 80 -14.85 11.38 2.94
C ARG A 80 -16.04 10.50 3.30
N ASN A 81 -16.59 9.77 2.32
CA ASN A 81 -17.88 9.07 2.45
C ASN A 81 -17.80 7.57 2.09
N GLY A 82 -16.61 7.03 1.83
CA GLY A 82 -16.43 5.73 1.20
C GLY A 82 -16.48 5.83 -0.32
N ALA A 83 -16.05 4.77 -1.01
CA ALA A 83 -16.02 4.76 -2.47
C ALA A 83 -16.02 3.33 -3.01
N ASP A 84 -16.74 3.12 -4.11
CA ASP A 84 -16.54 1.97 -4.96
C ASP A 84 -15.30 2.20 -5.82
N THR A 85 -14.29 1.36 -5.64
CA THR A 85 -13.02 1.44 -6.37
C THR A 85 -12.93 0.34 -7.42
N ILE A 86 -12.25 0.62 -8.52
CA ILE A 86 -12.01 -0.39 -9.57
C ILE A 86 -10.98 -1.43 -9.08
N THR A 87 -10.03 -1.01 -8.24
CA THR A 87 -8.90 -1.82 -7.80
C THR A 87 -9.23 -2.69 -6.58
N GLY A 88 -9.92 -2.13 -5.59
CA GLY A 88 -10.09 -2.73 -4.26
C GLY A 88 -11.51 -3.14 -3.91
N GLY A 89 -12.49 -2.88 -4.78
CA GLY A 89 -13.90 -2.96 -4.44
C GLY A 89 -14.33 -1.78 -3.56
N TYR A 90 -15.41 -1.95 -2.80
CA TYR A 90 -15.87 -0.91 -1.88
C TYR A 90 -14.87 -0.71 -0.73
N ILE A 91 -14.54 0.55 -0.44
CA ILE A 91 -13.77 0.95 0.74
C ILE A 91 -14.55 1.96 1.60
N HIS A 92 -14.27 1.97 2.90
CA HIS A 92 -14.85 2.93 3.83
C HIS A 92 -14.20 4.32 3.74
N ALA A 93 -14.90 5.33 4.25
CA ALA A 93 -14.40 6.69 4.38
C ALA A 93 -13.07 6.73 5.15
N ASN A 94 -12.16 7.60 4.73
CA ASN A 94 -10.96 7.92 5.49
C ASN A 94 -11.34 8.86 6.65
N PRO A 95 -11.25 8.41 7.92
CA PRO A 95 -11.66 9.22 9.06
C PRO A 95 -10.81 10.48 9.28
N ARG A 96 -9.66 10.60 8.60
CA ARG A 96 -8.77 11.77 8.69
C ARG A 96 -9.23 12.96 7.84
N LEU A 97 -10.25 12.79 6.99
CA LEU A 97 -10.66 13.77 5.98
C LEU A 97 -11.96 14.51 6.34
N SER A 98 -12.31 14.57 7.63
CA SER A 98 -13.52 15.26 8.12
C SER A 98 -13.59 16.72 7.66
N GLU A 99 -12.44 17.41 7.60
CA GLU A 99 -12.31 18.81 7.21
C GLU A 99 -12.13 19.04 5.70
N GLY A 100 -11.95 17.98 4.91
CA GLY A 100 -11.78 18.08 3.46
C GLY A 100 -10.86 17.00 2.90
N SER A 101 -11.03 16.73 1.61
CA SER A 101 -10.17 15.86 0.82
C SER A 101 -8.91 16.58 0.35
N ALA A 102 -7.87 15.81 0.02
CA ALA A 102 -6.67 16.33 -0.60
C ALA A 102 -6.97 16.83 -2.02
N LYS A 103 -6.27 17.89 -2.41
CA LYS A 103 -6.11 18.34 -3.81
C LYS A 103 -4.80 17.85 -4.41
N LEU A 104 -3.79 17.63 -3.56
CA LEU A 104 -2.52 17.01 -3.93
C LEU A 104 -2.16 15.96 -2.87
N ILE A 105 -1.84 14.75 -3.32
CA ILE A 105 -1.33 13.67 -2.49
C ILE A 105 0.15 13.49 -2.80
N VAL A 106 0.98 13.75 -1.79
CA VAL A 106 2.43 13.54 -1.85
C VAL A 106 2.75 12.25 -1.12
N ASN A 107 3.38 11.30 -1.83
CA ASN A 107 3.98 10.11 -1.27
C ASN A 107 5.49 10.25 -1.32
N LYS A 108 6.10 10.53 -0.17
CA LYS A 108 7.56 10.72 -0.04
C LYS A 108 8.18 9.49 0.61
N ILE A 109 9.18 8.92 -0.04
CA ILE A 109 9.85 7.71 0.43
C ILE A 109 11.20 8.10 1.03
N ASN A 110 11.38 7.82 2.33
CA ASN A 110 12.63 7.99 3.07
C ASN A 110 13.32 6.63 3.15
N SER A 111 13.93 6.20 2.04
CA SER A 111 14.60 4.89 1.91
C SER A 111 15.86 5.00 1.06
N ASP A 112 16.86 4.18 1.36
CA ASP A 112 18.03 3.94 0.52
C ASP A 112 17.74 2.97 -0.65
N LYS A 113 16.51 2.41 -0.68
CA LYS A 113 16.05 1.50 -1.72
C LYS A 113 15.12 2.20 -2.69
N LYS A 114 15.22 1.80 -3.96
CA LYS A 114 14.27 2.16 -5.01
C LYS A 114 12.86 1.67 -4.67
N SER A 115 11.87 2.39 -5.17
CA SER A 115 10.48 1.94 -5.23
C SER A 115 10.24 1.11 -6.49
N SER A 116 9.54 -0.01 -6.37
CA SER A 116 8.98 -0.73 -7.52
C SER A 116 7.48 -0.47 -7.58
N LEU A 117 7.03 0.19 -8.64
CA LEU A 117 5.62 0.50 -8.85
C LEU A 117 5.06 -0.42 -9.94
N LYS A 118 3.96 -1.10 -9.59
CA LYS A 118 3.20 -2.04 -10.41
C LYS A 118 1.70 -1.88 -10.21
N GLY A 119 0.92 -2.37 -11.18
CA GLY A 119 -0.54 -2.42 -11.12
C GLY A 119 -1.21 -1.04 -11.00
N ASN A 120 -2.46 -1.04 -10.56
CA ASN A 120 -3.21 0.20 -10.41
C ASN A 120 -2.75 0.98 -9.19
N ILE A 121 -2.62 2.30 -9.34
CA ILE A 121 -2.56 3.26 -8.23
C ILE A 121 -3.79 4.16 -8.37
N GLU A 122 -4.78 3.93 -7.53
CA GLU A 122 -6.10 4.55 -7.62
C GLU A 122 -6.34 5.52 -6.47
N ILE A 123 -6.75 6.75 -6.77
CA ILE A 123 -7.25 7.68 -5.76
C ILE A 123 -8.75 7.43 -5.57
N ALA A 124 -9.14 6.93 -4.41
CA ALA A 124 -10.54 6.66 -4.09
C ALA A 124 -11.23 7.93 -3.58
N GLY A 125 -12.47 8.17 -4.02
CA GLY A 125 -13.24 9.36 -3.65
C GLY A 125 -12.89 10.58 -4.49
N ASP A 126 -12.65 11.71 -3.85
CA ASP A 126 -12.39 12.97 -4.55
C ASP A 126 -11.08 12.91 -5.35
N LYS A 127 -11.12 13.38 -6.60
CA LYS A 127 -9.94 13.50 -7.46
C LYS A 127 -8.87 14.38 -6.81
N ALA A 128 -7.60 13.99 -6.93
CA ALA A 128 -6.45 14.79 -6.50
C ALA A 128 -5.25 14.57 -7.44
N ASP A 129 -4.38 15.57 -7.53
CA ASP A 129 -3.08 15.40 -8.15
C ASP A 129 -2.23 14.41 -7.32
N LEU A 130 -1.33 13.67 -7.97
CA LEU A 130 -0.48 12.67 -7.34
C LEU A 130 1.00 12.94 -7.58
N MET A 131 1.78 13.00 -6.50
CA MET A 131 3.24 13.02 -6.54
C MET A 131 3.81 11.83 -5.75
N ILE A 132 4.73 11.10 -6.37
CA ILE A 132 5.51 10.03 -5.71
C ILE A 132 6.98 10.38 -5.86
N ALA A 133 7.69 10.51 -4.74
CA ALA A 133 9.08 10.93 -4.70
C ALA A 133 9.92 9.93 -3.89
N ASN A 134 10.87 9.28 -4.57
CA ASN A 134 11.89 8.45 -3.94
C ASN A 134 13.27 8.88 -4.48
N PRO A 135 14.14 9.49 -3.66
CA PRO A 135 15.46 9.95 -4.12
C PRO A 135 16.38 8.80 -4.54
N SER A 136 16.14 7.58 -4.07
CA SER A 136 16.89 6.38 -4.45
C SER A 136 16.46 5.83 -5.82
N GLY A 137 15.36 6.33 -6.38
CA GLY A 137 14.84 6.00 -7.69
C GLY A 137 13.49 5.27 -7.66
N ILE A 138 12.85 5.21 -8.83
CA ILE A 138 11.55 4.57 -9.03
C ILE A 138 11.66 3.71 -10.30
N ASP A 139 11.40 2.41 -10.16
CA ASP A 139 11.25 1.48 -11.27
C ASP A 139 9.74 1.26 -11.51
N ILE A 140 9.30 1.43 -12.76
CA ILE A 140 7.88 1.34 -13.15
C ILE A 140 7.69 0.14 -14.08
N ASP A 141 6.73 -0.71 -13.74
CA ASP A 141 6.37 -1.90 -14.51
C ASP A 141 4.83 -2.04 -14.56
N GLY A 142 4.21 -1.64 -15.68
CA GLY A 142 2.78 -1.82 -15.90
C GLY A 142 1.85 -1.00 -14.98
N VAL A 143 2.25 0.20 -14.57
CA VAL A 143 1.43 1.05 -13.69
C VAL A 143 0.31 1.75 -14.45
N HIS A 144 -0.88 1.76 -13.86
CA HIS A 144 -2.00 2.59 -14.29
C HIS A 144 -2.44 3.52 -13.16
N PHE A 145 -2.44 4.82 -13.42
CA PHE A 145 -2.96 5.81 -12.48
C PHE A 145 -4.45 6.05 -12.74
N ILE A 146 -5.26 5.98 -11.69
CA ILE A 146 -6.72 6.11 -11.77
C ILE A 146 -7.17 7.25 -10.86
N ASN A 147 -8.02 8.13 -11.40
CA ASN A 147 -8.58 9.28 -10.69
C ASN A 147 -7.52 10.27 -10.15
N SER A 148 -6.42 10.42 -10.91
CA SER A 148 -5.35 11.40 -10.68
C SER A 148 -5.37 12.51 -11.72
#